data_AF-A0A7C3JK60-F1
#
_entry.id   AF-A0A7C3JK60-F1
#
_cell.length_a   1.000
_cell.length_b   1.000
_cell.length_c   1.000
_cell.angle_alpha   90.00
_cell.angle_beta   90.00
_cell.angle_gamma   90.00
#
_symmetry.space_group_name_H-M   'P 1'
#
loop_
_entity.id
_entity.type
_entity.pdbx_description
1 polymer ?
#
loop_
_entity_poly.entity_id
_entity_poly.type
_entity_poly.pdbx_seq_one_letter_code
_entity_poly.pdbx_strand_id
1 'polypeptide(L)'
;MGPGVPRTARLYVRGAAARRGRKGAPRRLAFLRAALLRPCVACSGHDRPHQQLCRGVSAVRLPLSAGAAAFLAADHGLSPAADLTAAATGKRRVTRDGRSAYHSPLIPHHSIRSVMEIAFIVDEFPSVSETFVLNQIVGLLERGHRVDVYAHVLGRGIEHPDIGRFRLRERVQRLGCPRTYWARLGAAVRLASAHAGRPQAMARALNVARYGRRALSLSLLVETAPFHRRYDIVHCQFGHNGRFGAVLKQLGLQRKLVVTFHGWDIRAGLERGGAIYDEVWRAADCLIAISRYNREQLLRLGAEAKKITEHPVGIDCRRFAYRAAASGRRTIRLVTVARLVEEKGIAIALEALALLGKENPAPEIQYEIVGDGPLRATIERTIAQLGLSDRVRLSGALSQDGVIAALQAADVFLLPSLVEALPVSLMEAHAIGLPALATRVGSVEQIVQENVSGLLVPAGDAAALAVGLRQLIARREEWPDMSRAGRRRVETHYDIDRLNDRLVEIYRHVLAA
;
A
#
# COMPACT_ATOMS: atom_id res chain seq x y z
N MET A 1 6.23 22.81 -50.92
CA MET A 1 6.24 21.35 -50.80
C MET A 1 6.54 20.99 -49.35
N GLY A 2 5.55 20.53 -48.59
CA GLY A 2 5.80 19.61 -47.44
C GLY A 2 5.76 18.17 -47.94
N PRO A 3 5.65 17.11 -47.10
CA PRO A 3 5.31 17.07 -45.66
C PRO A 3 6.25 16.10 -44.86
N GLY A 4 6.10 15.74 -43.58
CA GLY A 4 5.05 15.94 -42.58
C GLY A 4 5.45 15.27 -41.25
N VAL A 5 5.00 15.85 -40.14
CA VAL A 5 5.16 15.34 -38.77
C VAL A 5 3.83 14.65 -38.36
N PRO A 6 3.82 13.43 -37.78
CA PRO A 6 2.60 12.82 -37.29
C PRO A 6 2.22 13.39 -35.91
N ARG A 7 0.97 13.87 -35.81
CA ARG A 7 0.22 14.10 -34.56
C ARG A 7 -0.45 12.79 -34.14
N THR A 8 -0.34 12.40 -32.88
CA THR A 8 -1.19 11.36 -32.27
C THR A 8 -1.79 11.82 -30.93
N ALA A 9 -3.12 11.83 -30.95
CA ALA A 9 -4.14 11.62 -29.92
C ALA A 9 -3.85 11.92 -28.43
N ARG A 10 -4.50 12.97 -27.91
CA ARG A 10 -4.97 13.07 -26.52
C ARG A 10 -6.38 12.51 -26.42
N LEU A 11 -6.64 11.61 -25.48
CA LEU A 11 -7.99 11.11 -25.15
C LEU A 11 -8.21 11.11 -23.63
N TYR A 12 -9.34 11.71 -23.26
CA TYR A 12 -10.11 11.65 -21.99
C TYR A 12 -9.49 12.15 -20.68
N VAL A 13 -10.01 13.29 -20.18
CA VAL A 13 -10.77 13.37 -18.90
C VAL A 13 -11.69 14.61 -18.98
N ARG A 14 -13.02 14.43 -18.92
CA ARG A 14 -13.93 15.47 -18.40
C ARG A 14 -15.03 14.79 -17.57
N GLY A 15 -14.93 15.00 -16.25
CA GLY A 15 -15.91 14.56 -15.27
C GLY A 15 -17.23 15.31 -15.40
N ALA A 16 -18.31 14.57 -15.24
CA ALA A 16 -19.65 15.12 -15.10
C ALA A 16 -19.85 15.64 -13.68
N ALA A 17 -20.14 16.93 -13.55
CA ALA A 17 -20.61 17.55 -12.32
C ALA A 17 -22.12 17.30 -12.17
N ALA A 18 -22.53 16.64 -11.09
CA ALA A 18 -23.94 16.45 -10.74
C ALA A 18 -24.53 17.73 -10.14
N ARG A 19 -25.52 18.33 -10.81
CA ARG A 19 -26.40 19.36 -10.25
C ARG A 19 -27.66 18.71 -9.67
N ARG A 20 -28.04 19.15 -8.47
CA ARG A 20 -29.29 18.83 -7.76
C ARG A 20 -30.49 19.45 -8.48
N GLY A 21 -31.60 18.71 -8.56
CA GLY A 21 -32.92 19.22 -8.93
C GLY A 21 -34.01 18.23 -8.51
N ARG A 22 -34.96 18.69 -7.68
CA ARG A 22 -36.12 17.94 -7.17
C ARG A 22 -37.30 17.95 -8.17
N LYS A 23 -38.15 16.92 -8.02
CA LYS A 23 -39.63 16.84 -8.25
C LYS A 23 -40.09 15.99 -9.45
N GLY A 24 -40.99 15.04 -9.17
CA GLY A 24 -41.99 14.50 -10.11
C GLY A 24 -41.96 12.98 -10.32
N ALA A 25 -42.90 12.26 -9.71
CA ALA A 25 -43.31 10.89 -10.08
C ALA A 25 -44.69 10.97 -10.81
N PRO A 26 -45.36 9.87 -11.25
CA PRO A 26 -44.94 8.52 -11.68
C PRO A 26 -45.58 8.07 -13.04
N ARG A 27 -45.16 6.93 -13.63
CA ARG A 27 -46.03 5.84 -14.19
C ARG A 27 -45.29 4.81 -15.09
N ARG A 28 -45.28 3.55 -14.61
CA ARG A 28 -45.70 2.26 -15.22
C ARG A 28 -45.08 1.63 -16.51
N LEU A 29 -44.90 0.29 -16.39
CA LEU A 29 -44.71 -0.84 -17.33
C LEU A 29 -43.38 -0.95 -18.10
N ALA A 30 -42.48 -1.91 -17.81
CA ALA A 30 -42.51 -3.38 -18.03
C ALA A 30 -42.17 -3.79 -19.48
N PHE A 31 -41.03 -4.48 -19.68
CA PHE A 31 -40.93 -5.86 -20.22
C PHE A 31 -39.45 -6.33 -20.36
N LEU A 32 -39.33 -7.67 -20.38
CA LEU A 32 -38.17 -8.57 -20.51
C LEU A 32 -37.14 -8.16 -21.61
N ARG A 33 -35.89 -8.65 -21.69
CA ARG A 33 -35.35 -10.01 -21.51
C ARG A 33 -33.81 -9.98 -21.58
N ALA A 34 -33.19 -11.01 -21.01
CA ALA A 34 -31.75 -11.28 -21.00
C ALA A 34 -31.15 -11.60 -22.38
N ALA A 35 -29.85 -11.34 -22.55
CA ALA A 35 -28.94 -12.26 -23.24
C ALA A 35 -27.48 -11.96 -22.87
N LEU A 36 -26.80 -13.01 -22.40
CA LEU A 36 -25.36 -13.17 -22.29
C LEU A 36 -24.69 -13.01 -23.66
N LEU A 37 -23.41 -12.63 -23.70
CA LEU A 37 -22.42 -13.28 -24.57
C LEU A 37 -20.99 -13.01 -24.05
N ARG A 38 -20.22 -14.08 -23.97
CA ARG A 38 -18.78 -14.17 -23.68
C ARG A 38 -17.99 -14.16 -25.02
N PRO A 39 -16.64 -14.09 -25.01
CA PRO A 39 -15.82 -13.47 -26.05
C PRO A 39 -15.43 -14.43 -27.20
N CYS A 40 -14.98 -13.85 -28.32
CA CYS A 40 -14.40 -14.59 -29.45
C CYS A 40 -12.96 -14.12 -29.74
N VAL A 41 -12.12 -15.07 -30.12
CA VAL A 41 -10.69 -14.99 -30.42
C VAL A 41 -10.47 -15.16 -31.93
N ALA A 42 -9.56 -14.35 -32.48
CA ALA A 42 -8.72 -14.50 -33.70
C ALA A 42 -9.35 -14.89 -35.06
N CYS A 43 -9.06 -14.10 -36.11
CA CYS A 43 -8.06 -14.42 -37.16
C CYS A 43 -8.14 -13.48 -38.39
N SER A 44 -6.95 -13.00 -38.81
CA SER A 44 -6.41 -12.79 -40.17
C SER A 44 -7.29 -12.39 -41.38
N GLY A 45 -6.77 -11.41 -42.16
CA GLY A 45 -6.52 -11.63 -43.59
C GLY A 45 -7.24 -10.74 -44.62
N HIS A 46 -6.48 -9.76 -45.14
CA HIS A 46 -6.42 -9.22 -46.52
C HIS A 46 -7.59 -8.53 -47.24
N ASP A 47 -7.16 -7.40 -47.85
CA ASP A 47 -7.49 -6.80 -49.14
C ASP A 47 -8.69 -5.84 -49.36
N ARG A 48 -8.30 -4.73 -50.01
CA ARG A 48 -8.95 -3.47 -50.43
C ARG A 48 -9.86 -3.67 -51.68
N PRO A 49 -10.30 -2.60 -52.38
CA PRO A 49 -10.89 -1.30 -51.98
C PRO A 49 -12.22 -1.02 -52.70
N HIS A 50 -12.96 0.03 -52.31
CA HIS A 50 -13.71 0.83 -53.27
C HIS A 50 -13.80 2.29 -52.81
N GLN A 51 -13.32 3.19 -53.67
CA GLN A 51 -13.58 4.63 -53.64
C GLN A 51 -15.03 4.90 -54.07
N GLN A 52 -15.65 5.96 -53.55
CA GLN A 52 -16.22 7.05 -54.38
C GLN A 52 -16.80 8.20 -53.55
N LEU A 53 -16.29 9.40 -53.86
CA LEU A 53 -16.99 10.67 -54.14
C LEU A 53 -18.09 11.16 -53.17
N CYS A 54 -17.86 12.28 -52.47
CA CYS A 54 -18.33 13.65 -52.81
C CYS A 54 -19.40 14.05 -51.80
N ARG A 55 -19.61 15.30 -51.36
CA ARG A 55 -19.09 16.65 -51.57
C ARG A 55 -19.76 17.47 -50.46
N GLY A 56 -19.16 18.58 -50.03
CA GLY A 56 -19.96 19.79 -49.81
C GLY A 56 -19.75 20.58 -48.52
N VAL A 57 -19.05 21.71 -48.68
CA VAL A 57 -19.39 23.07 -48.21
C VAL A 57 -19.34 23.30 -46.69
N SER A 58 -18.28 23.89 -46.12
CA SER A 58 -17.78 25.28 -46.14
C SER A 58 -18.08 26.02 -44.83
N ALA A 59 -16.98 26.35 -44.15
CA ALA A 59 -16.64 27.53 -43.37
C ALA A 59 -17.74 28.53 -42.97
N VAL A 60 -17.74 28.92 -41.68
CA VAL A 60 -17.70 30.33 -41.25
C VAL A 60 -16.88 30.46 -39.95
N ARG A 61 -16.10 31.56 -39.89
CA ARG A 61 -15.13 31.98 -38.88
C ARG A 61 -15.78 32.68 -37.66
N LEU A 62 -15.16 32.47 -36.48
CA LEU A 62 -14.80 33.43 -35.39
C LEU A 62 -15.94 34.28 -34.74
N PRO A 63 -15.75 34.96 -33.58
CA PRO A 63 -14.50 35.31 -32.89
C PRO A 63 -14.45 35.15 -31.35
N LEU A 64 -13.24 35.40 -30.86
CA LEU A 64 -12.85 35.78 -29.50
C LEU A 64 -13.65 36.97 -28.95
N SER A 65 -13.85 36.99 -27.64
CA SER A 65 -13.81 38.23 -26.85
C SER A 65 -13.27 37.96 -25.45
N ALA A 66 -12.53 38.95 -24.95
CA ALA A 66 -11.78 39.00 -23.72
C ALA A 66 -12.64 39.48 -22.53
N GLY A 67 -12.14 39.27 -21.30
CA GLY A 67 -12.66 39.97 -20.13
C GLY A 67 -12.16 39.45 -18.77
N ALA A 68 -11.15 40.15 -18.23
CA ALA A 68 -10.81 40.49 -16.82
C ALA A 68 -11.06 39.45 -15.69
N ALA A 69 -10.06 39.02 -14.92
CA ALA A 69 -9.26 39.75 -13.90
C ALA A 69 -10.06 40.17 -12.64
N ALA A 70 -9.77 39.51 -11.51
CA ALA A 70 -9.74 39.98 -10.11
C ALA A 70 -10.19 38.87 -9.13
N PHE A 71 -9.28 38.38 -8.29
CA PHE A 71 -9.48 38.24 -6.83
C PHE A 71 -8.15 37.74 -6.22
N LEU A 72 -7.55 38.58 -5.38
CA LEU A 72 -6.33 38.34 -4.61
C LEU A 72 -6.68 38.48 -3.12
N ALA A 73 -5.96 37.72 -2.30
CA ALA A 73 -5.66 37.93 -0.87
C ALA A 73 -6.77 37.66 0.17
N ALA A 74 -6.57 36.62 0.98
CA ALA A 74 -6.38 36.70 2.44
C ALA A 74 -6.30 35.28 3.02
N ASP A 75 -5.13 34.86 3.52
CA ASP A 75 -4.97 34.46 4.94
C ASP A 75 -3.49 34.16 5.27
N HIS A 76 -2.80 35.19 5.74
CA HIS A 76 -1.59 35.08 6.54
C HIS A 76 -1.77 36.01 7.74
N GLY A 77 -1.91 35.43 8.93
CA GLY A 77 -2.00 36.14 10.20
C GLY A 77 -1.15 35.46 11.26
N LEU A 78 0.16 35.72 11.21
CA LEU A 78 1.01 35.72 12.40
C LEU A 78 1.00 37.15 12.94
N SER A 79 0.84 37.31 14.26
CA SER A 79 1.32 38.50 14.97
C SER A 79 1.74 38.12 16.41
N PRO A 80 2.73 38.80 17.01
CA PRO A 80 3.65 38.24 17.99
C PRO A 80 3.53 38.84 19.42
N ALA A 81 4.32 38.24 20.32
CA ALA A 81 4.96 38.81 21.51
C ALA A 81 4.12 39.40 22.66
N ALA A 82 4.21 38.75 23.83
CA ALA A 82 4.38 39.43 25.11
C ALA A 82 5.11 38.51 26.11
N ASP A 83 5.91 39.13 26.97
CA ASP A 83 6.52 38.65 28.21
C ASP A 83 7.86 37.89 28.16
N LEU A 84 8.91 38.69 27.92
CA LEU A 84 10.15 38.63 28.70
C LEU A 84 10.02 39.57 29.90
N THR A 85 10.13 39.06 31.13
CA THR A 85 11.00 39.55 32.22
C THR A 85 10.60 38.93 33.57
N ALA A 86 11.43 38.01 34.08
CA ALA A 86 11.68 37.87 35.52
C ALA A 86 12.98 37.08 35.74
N ALA A 87 14.01 37.86 36.01
CA ALA A 87 15.29 37.59 36.65
C ALA A 87 15.57 36.20 37.27
N ALA A 88 16.69 35.64 36.81
CA ALA A 88 17.85 35.26 37.63
C ALA A 88 17.61 35.00 39.13
N THR A 89 17.75 33.75 39.55
CA THR A 89 18.62 33.29 40.64
C THR A 89 18.54 31.76 40.74
N GLY A 90 19.67 31.08 40.96
CA GLY A 90 19.67 29.69 41.45
C GLY A 90 20.45 28.66 40.63
N LYS A 91 21.76 28.65 40.83
CA LYS A 91 22.67 27.48 40.88
C LYS A 91 22.38 26.29 39.94
N ARG A 92 23.28 26.13 38.96
CA ARG A 92 23.54 24.85 38.26
C ARG A 92 23.85 23.76 39.28
N ARG A 93 23.10 22.66 39.21
CA ARG A 93 23.55 21.34 39.69
C ARG A 93 23.47 20.38 38.52
N VAL A 94 24.64 20.00 38.00
CA VAL A 94 24.79 18.94 37.00
C VAL A 94 24.50 17.62 37.70
N THR A 95 23.40 16.95 37.33
CA THR A 95 23.18 15.55 37.67
C THR A 95 23.49 14.69 36.46
N ARG A 96 24.43 13.76 36.68
CA ARG A 96 24.95 12.80 35.72
C ARG A 96 23.98 11.62 35.61
N ASP A 97 22.88 11.78 34.86
CA ASP A 97 22.23 10.67 34.15
C ASP A 97 21.16 11.20 33.19
N GLY A 98 21.37 11.03 31.89
CA GLY A 98 20.53 11.57 30.82
C GLY A 98 19.36 10.66 30.45
N ARG A 99 18.37 10.50 31.34
CA ARG A 99 17.10 9.85 31.00
C ARG A 99 15.92 10.80 31.20
N SER A 100 15.36 11.25 30.08
CA SER A 100 14.07 11.93 30.02
C SER A 100 12.95 10.95 30.37
N ALA A 101 12.27 11.18 31.49
CA ALA A 101 11.09 10.43 31.90
C ALA A 101 9.83 11.13 31.36
N TYR A 102 9.20 10.54 30.34
CA TYR A 102 7.83 10.86 29.99
C TYR A 102 6.89 10.11 30.95
N HIS A 103 6.20 10.83 31.83
CA HIS A 103 5.10 10.27 32.61
C HIS A 103 3.87 10.09 31.70
N SER A 104 3.55 8.84 31.38
CA SER A 104 2.26 8.41 30.82
C SER A 104 1.25 8.24 31.96
N PRO A 105 -0.03 8.66 31.81
CA PRO A 105 -1.03 8.47 32.86
C PRO A 105 -1.33 6.98 33.07
N LEU A 106 -1.29 6.57 34.33
CA LEU A 106 -1.53 5.20 34.80
C LEU A 106 -2.94 4.73 34.44
N ILE A 107 -3.04 3.75 33.55
CA ILE A 107 -4.25 2.99 33.28
C ILE A 107 -4.44 1.97 34.43
N PRO A 108 -5.64 1.82 35.01
CA PRO A 108 -5.87 0.89 36.11
C PRO A 108 -5.57 -0.55 35.67
N HIS A 109 -4.74 -1.24 36.43
CA HIS A 109 -4.30 -2.61 36.21
C HIS A 109 -5.45 -3.62 36.46
N HIS A 110 -6.36 -3.77 35.49
CA HIS A 110 -6.97 -5.08 35.28
C HIS A 110 -5.91 -6.00 34.67
N SER A 111 -5.83 -7.24 35.16
CA SER A 111 -4.84 -8.26 34.76
C SER A 111 -4.94 -8.55 33.25
N ILE A 112 -4.26 -7.76 32.43
CA ILE A 112 -4.03 -8.06 31.03
C ILE A 112 -3.06 -9.24 31.02
N ARG A 113 -3.47 -10.38 30.46
CA ARG A 113 -2.58 -11.53 30.28
C ARG A 113 -1.28 -11.07 29.62
N SER A 114 -0.14 -11.46 30.18
CA SER A 114 1.18 -11.14 29.61
C SER A 114 1.39 -11.78 28.24
N VAL A 115 0.74 -12.92 27.98
CA VAL A 115 0.79 -13.67 26.73
C VAL A 115 -0.60 -13.68 26.08
N MET A 116 -0.67 -13.23 24.83
CA MET A 116 -1.89 -13.26 24.01
C MET A 116 -1.88 -14.45 23.05
N GLU A 117 -3.05 -15.05 22.82
CA GLU A 117 -3.34 -15.99 21.75
C GLU A 117 -3.88 -15.22 20.54
N ILE A 118 -3.15 -15.19 19.44
CA ILE A 118 -3.43 -14.34 18.27
C ILE A 118 -3.61 -15.20 17.03
N ALA A 119 -4.69 -14.97 16.27
CA ALA A 119 -4.90 -15.58 14.96
C ALA A 119 -4.73 -14.54 13.85
N PHE A 120 -3.80 -14.77 12.93
CA PHE A 120 -3.69 -14.00 11.69
C PHE A 120 -4.52 -14.66 10.59
N ILE A 121 -5.30 -13.87 9.85
CA ILE A 121 -6.00 -14.33 8.65
C ILE A 121 -5.45 -13.59 7.44
N VAL A 122 -4.96 -14.34 6.46
CA VAL A 122 -4.19 -13.85 5.30
C VAL A 122 -4.62 -14.57 4.03
N ASP A 123 -4.28 -14.02 2.87
CA ASP A 123 -4.61 -14.66 1.58
C ASP A 123 -3.67 -15.80 1.26
N GLU A 124 -2.39 -15.51 1.26
CA GLU A 124 -1.34 -16.46 0.97
C GLU A 124 -0.26 -16.38 2.04
N PHE A 125 0.20 -17.54 2.54
CA PHE A 125 1.33 -17.58 3.43
C PHE A 125 2.14 -18.86 3.27
N PRO A 126 3.49 -18.77 3.24
CA PRO A 126 4.29 -17.54 3.18
C PRO A 126 4.17 -16.85 1.81
N SER A 127 4.20 -15.51 1.79
CA SER A 127 4.17 -14.71 0.55
C SER A 127 5.41 -13.83 0.44
N VAL A 128 6.08 -13.87 -0.72
CA VAL A 128 7.32 -13.11 -0.98
C VAL A 128 7.05 -11.61 -1.10
N SER A 129 5.84 -11.22 -1.53
CA SER A 129 5.46 -9.81 -1.65
C SER A 129 4.88 -9.19 -0.37
N GLU A 130 4.62 -10.01 0.66
CA GLU A 130 3.96 -9.60 1.91
C GLU A 130 4.85 -9.85 3.14
N THR A 131 6.15 -9.56 3.01
CA THR A 131 7.14 -9.71 4.09
C THR A 131 6.78 -8.93 5.35
N PHE A 132 6.01 -7.85 5.24
CA PHE A 132 5.50 -7.10 6.38
C PHE A 132 4.58 -7.93 7.29
N VAL A 133 3.78 -8.86 6.76
CA VAL A 133 2.92 -9.74 7.59
C VAL A 133 3.78 -10.73 8.35
N LEU A 134 4.77 -11.31 7.67
CA LEU A 134 5.76 -12.19 8.29
C LEU A 134 6.48 -11.47 9.44
N ASN A 135 6.94 -10.25 9.20
CA ASN A 135 7.64 -9.43 10.21
C ASN A 135 6.78 -9.17 11.46
N GLN A 136 5.47 -8.90 11.29
CA GLN A 136 4.55 -8.76 12.42
C GLN A 136 4.38 -10.07 13.20
N ILE A 137 4.21 -11.20 12.50
CA ILE A 137 4.08 -12.52 13.13
C ILE A 137 5.34 -12.86 13.93
N VAL A 138 6.51 -12.73 13.31
CA VAL A 138 7.81 -12.99 13.96
C VAL A 138 7.99 -12.08 15.16
N GLY A 139 7.72 -10.78 15.03
CA GLY A 139 7.88 -9.84 16.12
C GLY A 139 6.96 -10.10 17.32
N LEU A 140 5.76 -10.63 17.09
CA LEU A 140 4.86 -11.06 18.15
C LEU A 140 5.35 -12.34 18.84
N LEU A 141 5.90 -13.29 18.07
CA LEU A 141 6.51 -14.51 18.62
C LEU A 141 7.74 -14.20 19.46
N GLU A 142 8.61 -13.29 19.01
CA GLU A 142 9.80 -12.83 19.77
C GLU A 142 9.42 -12.12 21.07
N ARG A 143 8.23 -11.52 21.14
CA ARG A 143 7.65 -10.93 22.36
C ARG A 143 6.93 -11.94 23.26
N GLY A 144 7.02 -13.24 22.93
CA GLY A 144 6.46 -14.32 23.73
C GLY A 144 4.96 -14.55 23.55
N HIS A 145 4.32 -13.94 22.56
CA HIS A 145 2.92 -14.20 22.24
C HIS A 145 2.77 -15.48 21.41
N ARG A 146 1.57 -16.07 21.42
CA ARG A 146 1.26 -17.24 20.59
C ARG A 146 0.54 -16.78 19.34
N VAL A 147 1.04 -17.19 18.18
CA VAL A 147 0.48 -16.81 16.88
C VAL A 147 0.19 -18.05 16.05
N ASP A 148 -1.05 -18.15 15.58
CA ASP A 148 -1.45 -19.07 14.52
C ASP A 148 -1.81 -18.30 13.27
N VAL A 149 -1.51 -18.89 12.11
CA VAL A 149 -1.72 -18.25 10.81
C VAL A 149 -2.72 -19.06 10.00
N TYR A 150 -3.72 -18.39 9.47
CA TYR A 150 -4.79 -18.97 8.67
C TYR A 150 -4.76 -18.37 7.26
N ALA A 151 -4.32 -19.17 6.29
CA ALA A 151 -4.11 -18.71 4.91
C ALA A 151 -5.06 -19.38 3.92
N HIS A 152 -5.64 -18.66 2.97
CA HIS A 152 -6.46 -19.25 1.91
C HIS A 152 -5.63 -20.12 0.94
N VAL A 153 -4.38 -19.71 0.70
CA VAL A 153 -3.39 -20.39 -0.14
C VAL A 153 -2.13 -20.64 0.69
N LEU A 154 -1.60 -21.85 0.61
CA LEU A 154 -0.27 -22.16 1.17
C LEU A 154 0.77 -21.83 0.11
N GLY A 155 1.57 -20.80 0.37
CA GLY A 155 2.62 -20.36 -0.54
C GLY A 155 3.73 -21.40 -0.68
N ARG A 156 4.35 -21.42 -1.86
CA ARG A 156 5.39 -22.41 -2.23
C ARG A 156 6.69 -21.79 -2.74
N GLY A 157 6.84 -20.47 -2.60
CA GLY A 157 7.98 -19.69 -3.13
C GLY A 157 9.26 -19.78 -2.29
N ILE A 158 10.25 -18.97 -2.66
CA ILE A 158 11.53 -18.81 -1.94
C ILE A 158 11.24 -18.45 -0.48
N GLU A 159 11.78 -19.23 0.44
CA GLU A 159 11.47 -19.08 1.86
C GLU A 159 12.36 -18.03 2.53
N HIS A 160 11.71 -17.12 3.25
CA HIS A 160 12.39 -16.24 4.19
C HIS A 160 13.01 -17.07 5.33
N PRO A 161 14.26 -16.80 5.76
CA PRO A 161 14.95 -17.58 6.80
C PRO A 161 14.14 -17.74 8.10
N ASP A 162 13.38 -16.71 8.48
CA ASP A 162 12.55 -16.75 9.69
C ASP A 162 11.41 -17.77 9.65
N ILE A 163 10.98 -18.24 8.48
CA ILE A 163 9.99 -19.31 8.36
C ILE A 163 10.51 -20.59 9.02
N GLY A 164 11.78 -20.92 8.76
CA GLY A 164 12.46 -22.06 9.39
C GLY A 164 12.72 -21.81 10.87
N ARG A 165 13.30 -20.64 11.21
CA ARG A 165 13.66 -20.26 12.59
C ARG A 165 12.49 -20.36 13.57
N PHE A 166 11.28 -19.96 13.14
CA PHE A 166 10.08 -19.98 13.99
C PHE A 166 9.14 -21.16 13.70
N ARG A 167 9.56 -22.12 12.86
CA ARG A 167 8.77 -23.28 12.41
C ARG A 167 7.37 -22.86 11.93
N LEU A 168 7.28 -21.76 11.19
CA LEU A 168 6.00 -21.14 10.84
C LEU A 168 5.12 -22.06 10.00
N ARG A 169 5.70 -22.97 9.20
CA ARG A 169 4.93 -23.97 8.44
C ARG A 169 4.05 -24.86 9.32
N GLU A 170 4.47 -25.14 10.54
CA GLU A 170 3.71 -25.96 11.49
C GLU A 170 2.57 -25.17 12.14
N ARG A 171 2.64 -23.83 12.08
CA ARG A 171 1.67 -22.90 12.65
C ARG A 171 0.66 -22.37 11.63
N VAL A 172 0.90 -22.65 10.34
CA VAL A 172 0.05 -22.20 9.24
C VAL A 172 -0.97 -23.28 8.92
N GLN A 173 -2.24 -22.91 8.98
CA GLN A 173 -3.36 -23.75 8.61
C GLN A 173 -4.03 -23.18 7.37
N ARG A 174 -4.36 -24.06 6.42
CA ARG A 174 -5.10 -23.64 5.24
C ARG A 174 -6.57 -23.41 5.58
N LEU A 175 -7.06 -22.19 5.34
CA LEU A 175 -8.49 -21.92 5.28
C LEU A 175 -9.05 -22.44 3.96
N GLY A 176 -9.77 -23.53 4.05
CA GLY A 176 -10.37 -24.16 2.88
C GLY A 176 -11.63 -24.92 3.22
N CYS A 177 -12.40 -25.20 2.19
CA CYS A 177 -13.60 -25.98 2.28
C CYS A 177 -13.53 -27.17 1.32
N PRO A 178 -13.85 -28.40 1.76
CA PRO A 178 -13.96 -29.55 0.87
C PRO A 178 -14.90 -29.26 -0.31
N ARG A 179 -14.55 -29.75 -1.50
CA ARG A 179 -15.31 -29.51 -2.74
C ARG A 179 -16.67 -30.20 -2.74
N THR A 180 -16.77 -31.40 -2.17
CA THR A 180 -18.02 -32.18 -2.16
C THR A 180 -18.86 -31.91 -0.92
N TYR A 181 -20.19 -31.94 -1.08
CA TYR A 181 -21.12 -31.75 0.03
C TYR A 181 -20.93 -32.81 1.13
N TRP A 182 -20.79 -34.08 0.75
CA TRP A 182 -20.60 -35.18 1.71
C TRP A 182 -19.34 -35.03 2.56
N ALA A 183 -18.23 -34.55 1.99
CA ALA A 183 -17.04 -34.25 2.76
C ALA A 183 -17.26 -33.09 3.74
N ARG A 184 -18.05 -32.08 3.35
CA ARG A 184 -18.45 -30.98 4.25
C ARG A 184 -19.38 -31.45 5.35
N LEU A 185 -20.34 -32.33 5.05
CA LEU A 185 -21.22 -32.94 6.04
C LEU A 185 -20.41 -33.77 7.05
N GLY A 186 -19.49 -34.62 6.58
CA GLY A 186 -18.60 -35.36 7.47
C GLY A 186 -17.70 -34.47 8.33
N ALA A 187 -17.23 -33.34 7.82
CA ALA A 187 -16.53 -32.33 8.62
C ALA A 187 -17.45 -31.65 9.65
N ALA A 188 -18.70 -31.35 9.27
CA ALA A 188 -19.69 -30.75 10.17
C ALA A 188 -20.07 -31.71 11.32
N VAL A 189 -20.26 -32.99 11.02
CA VAL A 189 -20.53 -34.03 12.03
C VAL A 189 -19.35 -34.16 12.99
N ARG A 190 -18.11 -34.19 12.49
CA ARG A 190 -16.91 -34.21 13.34
C ARG A 190 -16.80 -32.97 14.23
N LEU A 191 -17.14 -31.79 13.71
CA LEU A 191 -17.16 -30.57 14.52
C LEU A 191 -18.23 -30.64 15.63
N ALA A 192 -19.40 -31.21 15.32
CA ALA A 192 -20.47 -31.42 16.29
C ALA A 192 -20.07 -32.44 17.38
N SER A 193 -19.42 -33.54 16.98
CA SER A 193 -19.05 -34.63 17.89
C SER A 193 -17.84 -34.34 18.76
N ALA A 194 -16.98 -33.39 18.36
CA ALA A 194 -15.75 -33.07 19.09
C ALA A 194 -15.97 -32.42 20.49
N HIS A 195 -17.21 -32.13 20.91
CA HIS A 195 -17.57 -31.45 22.18
C HIS A 195 -16.88 -30.08 22.42
N ALA A 196 -16.00 -29.65 21.52
CA ALA A 196 -15.39 -28.32 21.43
C ALA A 196 -16.23 -27.34 20.57
N GLY A 197 -17.33 -27.83 19.99
CA GLY A 197 -18.27 -27.05 19.20
C GLY A 197 -19.03 -26.02 20.05
N ARG A 198 -19.39 -24.88 19.44
CA ARG A 198 -20.29 -23.89 20.04
C ARG A 198 -21.64 -24.05 19.36
N PRO A 199 -22.60 -24.78 19.94
CA PRO A 199 -23.82 -25.18 19.23
C PRO A 199 -24.63 -23.99 18.74
N GLN A 200 -24.66 -22.89 19.51
CA GLN A 200 -25.29 -21.64 19.09
C GLN A 200 -24.62 -21.01 17.87
N ALA A 201 -23.28 -21.04 17.80
CA ALA A 201 -22.54 -20.53 16.65
C ALA A 201 -22.77 -21.41 15.42
N MET A 202 -22.84 -22.74 15.59
CA MET A 202 -23.15 -23.69 14.52
C MET A 202 -24.57 -23.46 13.99
N ALA A 203 -25.56 -23.32 14.87
CA ALA A 203 -26.94 -23.01 14.48
C ALA A 203 -27.02 -21.67 13.71
N ARG A 204 -26.32 -20.63 14.17
CA ARG A 204 -26.22 -19.35 13.44
C ARG A 204 -25.56 -19.52 12.07
N ALA A 205 -24.52 -20.35 11.96
CA ALA A 205 -23.83 -20.60 10.69
C ALA A 205 -24.73 -21.31 9.66
N LEU A 206 -25.75 -22.03 10.11
CA LEU A 206 -26.77 -22.68 9.28
C LEU A 206 -27.93 -21.74 8.90
N ASN A 207 -27.91 -20.47 9.31
CA ASN A 207 -28.95 -19.51 8.94
C ASN A 207 -28.88 -19.16 7.44
N VAL A 208 -29.73 -19.82 6.66
CA VAL A 208 -29.82 -19.66 5.20
C VAL A 208 -30.31 -18.26 4.80
N ALA A 209 -31.22 -17.66 5.56
CA ALA A 209 -31.70 -16.30 5.27
C ALA A 209 -30.56 -15.27 5.32
N ARG A 210 -29.57 -15.47 6.19
CA ARG A 210 -28.41 -14.58 6.34
C ARG A 210 -27.23 -14.93 5.43
N TYR A 211 -26.85 -16.21 5.37
CA TYR A 211 -25.60 -16.64 4.73
C TYR A 211 -25.81 -17.41 3.41
N GLY A 212 -27.07 -17.59 2.98
CA GLY A 212 -27.45 -18.14 1.69
C GLY A 212 -26.79 -19.48 1.38
N ARG A 213 -26.14 -19.56 0.20
CA ARG A 213 -25.48 -20.79 -0.27
C ARG A 213 -24.37 -21.29 0.64
N ARG A 214 -23.69 -20.42 1.42
CA ARG A 214 -22.63 -20.85 2.34
C ARG A 214 -23.19 -21.62 3.54
N ALA A 215 -24.39 -21.28 4.00
CA ALA A 215 -25.12 -22.06 5.01
C ALA A 215 -25.64 -23.38 4.42
N LEU A 216 -26.37 -23.32 3.30
CA LEU A 216 -26.93 -24.53 2.64
C LEU A 216 -25.87 -25.57 2.29
N SER A 217 -24.71 -25.13 1.84
CA SER A 217 -23.61 -26.03 1.47
C SER A 217 -22.80 -26.51 2.66
N LEU A 218 -23.06 -26.04 3.88
CA LEU A 218 -22.23 -26.26 5.09
C LEU A 218 -20.83 -25.66 4.99
N SER A 219 -20.51 -24.88 3.95
CA SER A 219 -19.16 -24.35 3.76
C SER A 219 -18.77 -23.40 4.87
N LEU A 220 -19.71 -22.57 5.36
CA LEU A 220 -19.43 -21.64 6.45
C LEU A 220 -19.06 -22.36 7.75
N LEU A 221 -19.76 -23.45 8.07
CA LEU A 221 -19.50 -24.23 9.27
C LEU A 221 -18.10 -24.88 9.21
N VAL A 222 -17.70 -25.38 8.05
CA VAL A 222 -16.37 -25.97 7.85
C VAL A 222 -15.27 -24.93 7.86
N GLU A 223 -15.45 -23.82 7.15
CA GLU A 223 -14.47 -22.73 7.07
C GLU A 223 -14.21 -22.07 8.44
N THR A 224 -15.23 -22.04 9.30
CA THR A 224 -15.13 -21.44 10.64
C THR A 224 -14.74 -22.43 11.74
N ALA A 225 -14.63 -23.73 11.42
CA ALA A 225 -14.28 -24.78 12.37
C ALA A 225 -12.99 -24.49 13.18
N PRO A 226 -11.90 -23.98 12.59
CA PRO A 226 -10.68 -23.68 13.36
C PRO A 226 -10.87 -22.58 14.40
N PHE A 227 -11.92 -21.76 14.29
CA PHE A 227 -12.22 -20.64 15.19
C PHE A 227 -13.22 -21.00 16.29
N HIS A 228 -13.48 -22.29 16.51
CA HIS A 228 -14.22 -22.73 17.69
C HIS A 228 -13.38 -22.65 18.98
N ARG A 229 -12.06 -22.77 18.90
CA ARG A 229 -11.14 -22.25 19.94
C ARG A 229 -11.20 -20.73 19.97
N ARG A 230 -10.97 -20.11 21.14
CA ARG A 230 -10.91 -18.64 21.22
C ARG A 230 -9.50 -18.15 21.06
N TYR A 231 -9.38 -17.02 20.38
CA TYR A 231 -8.21 -16.18 20.38
C TYR A 231 -8.53 -14.91 21.17
N ASP A 232 -7.49 -14.33 21.77
CA ASP A 232 -7.58 -13.01 22.39
C ASP A 232 -7.77 -11.96 21.28
N ILE A 233 -7.05 -12.10 20.16
CA ILE A 233 -7.17 -11.25 18.97
C ILE A 233 -7.28 -12.11 17.71
N VAL A 234 -8.23 -11.76 16.83
CA VAL A 234 -8.19 -12.14 15.42
C VAL A 234 -7.75 -10.92 14.61
N HIS A 235 -6.61 -11.03 13.95
CA HIS A 235 -6.05 -9.97 13.12
C HIS A 235 -6.14 -10.36 11.63
N CYS A 236 -7.09 -9.76 10.92
CA CYS A 236 -7.23 -9.95 9.48
C CYS A 236 -6.32 -8.98 8.72
N GLN A 237 -5.51 -9.50 7.81
CA GLN A 237 -4.78 -8.70 6.83
C GLN A 237 -5.66 -8.54 5.60
N PHE A 238 -5.82 -7.31 5.13
CA PHE A 238 -6.71 -6.89 4.05
C PHE A 238 -8.21 -6.89 4.41
N GLY A 239 -8.94 -5.93 3.84
CA GLY A 239 -10.35 -5.70 4.11
C GLY A 239 -11.26 -6.89 3.81
N HIS A 240 -10.99 -7.69 2.77
CA HIS A 240 -11.83 -8.85 2.43
C HIS A 240 -11.68 -9.99 3.44
N ASN A 241 -10.50 -10.19 4.03
CA ASN A 241 -10.33 -11.08 5.18
C ASN A 241 -11.01 -10.50 6.42
N GLY A 242 -11.04 -9.18 6.56
CA GLY A 242 -11.85 -8.48 7.56
C GLY A 242 -13.34 -8.86 7.50
N ARG A 243 -13.89 -9.10 6.30
CA ARG A 243 -15.28 -9.58 6.14
C ARG A 243 -15.48 -10.97 6.71
N PHE A 244 -14.52 -11.87 6.51
CA PHE A 244 -14.56 -13.18 7.14
C PHE A 244 -14.43 -13.08 8.67
N GLY A 245 -13.54 -12.21 9.17
CA GLY A 245 -13.45 -11.88 10.59
C GLY A 245 -14.77 -11.33 11.18
N ALA A 246 -15.48 -10.48 10.44
CA ALA A 246 -16.79 -9.97 10.83
C ALA A 246 -17.82 -11.11 10.99
N VAL A 247 -17.80 -12.10 10.08
CA VAL A 247 -18.63 -13.30 10.19
C VAL A 247 -18.28 -14.10 11.45
N LEU A 248 -17.00 -14.29 11.77
CA LEU A 248 -16.58 -14.99 13.01
C LEU A 248 -17.15 -14.32 14.27
N LYS A 249 -17.17 -12.98 14.30
CA LYS A 249 -17.75 -12.21 15.40
C LYS A 249 -19.28 -12.31 15.45
N GLN A 250 -19.95 -12.22 14.30
CA GLN A 250 -21.41 -12.36 14.18
C GLN A 250 -21.90 -13.75 14.62
N LEU A 251 -21.12 -14.80 14.37
CA LEU A 251 -21.41 -16.15 14.85
C LEU A 251 -21.18 -16.30 16.37
N GLY A 252 -20.44 -15.37 16.99
CA GLY A 252 -20.03 -15.45 18.40
C GLY A 252 -18.83 -16.38 18.63
N LEU A 253 -18.10 -16.72 17.57
CA LEU A 253 -16.90 -17.55 17.64
C LEU A 253 -15.72 -16.76 18.23
N GLN A 254 -15.58 -15.50 17.83
CA GLN A 254 -14.47 -14.62 18.21
C GLN A 254 -15.01 -13.28 18.73
N ARG A 255 -14.25 -12.62 19.61
CA ARG A 255 -14.69 -11.38 20.28
C ARG A 255 -13.99 -10.14 19.76
N LYS A 256 -12.68 -10.18 19.64
CA LYS A 256 -11.86 -9.04 19.25
C LYS A 256 -11.32 -9.21 17.84
N LEU A 257 -11.65 -8.25 16.99
CA LEU A 257 -11.32 -8.23 15.58
C LEU A 257 -10.51 -6.97 15.26
N VAL A 258 -9.29 -7.18 14.78
CA VAL A 258 -8.43 -6.15 14.21
C VAL A 258 -8.34 -6.39 12.71
N VAL A 259 -8.41 -5.33 11.90
CA VAL A 259 -8.28 -5.44 10.44
C VAL A 259 -7.28 -4.41 9.93
N THR A 260 -6.20 -4.85 9.27
CA THR A 260 -5.22 -3.96 8.63
C THR A 260 -5.53 -3.80 7.15
N PHE A 261 -5.54 -2.56 6.67
CA PHE A 261 -5.74 -2.22 5.25
C PHE A 261 -4.46 -1.73 4.58
N HIS A 262 -4.12 -2.33 3.43
CA HIS A 262 -2.83 -2.14 2.76
C HIS A 262 -2.91 -1.27 1.49
N GLY A 263 -4.11 -0.85 1.08
CA GLY A 263 -4.33 0.12 0.01
C GLY A 263 -4.94 -0.50 -1.25
N TRP A 264 -4.53 -1.71 -1.65
CA TRP A 264 -5.18 -2.42 -2.76
C TRP A 264 -6.65 -2.73 -2.46
N ASP A 265 -6.91 -3.20 -1.25
CA ASP A 265 -8.24 -3.47 -0.71
C ASP A 265 -9.09 -2.20 -0.57
N ILE A 266 -8.48 -1.09 -0.13
CA ILE A 266 -9.12 0.23 -0.11
C ILE A 266 -9.54 0.65 -1.52
N ARG A 267 -8.63 0.56 -2.50
CA ARG A 267 -8.90 0.88 -3.89
C ARG A 267 -10.03 0.02 -4.45
N ALA A 268 -9.97 -1.29 -4.23
CA ALA A 268 -11.04 -2.22 -4.61
C ALA A 268 -12.38 -1.86 -3.95
N GLY A 269 -12.36 -1.37 -2.71
CA GLY A 269 -13.53 -0.83 -2.02
C GLY A 269 -14.12 0.40 -2.70
N LEU A 270 -13.27 1.37 -3.04
CA LEU A 270 -13.69 2.60 -3.72
C LEU A 270 -14.28 2.30 -5.10
N GLU A 271 -13.62 1.44 -5.88
CA GLU A 271 -14.08 1.01 -7.22
C GLU A 271 -15.43 0.28 -7.18
N ARG A 272 -15.71 -0.44 -6.07
CA ARG A 272 -16.94 -1.22 -5.89
C ARG A 272 -18.04 -0.49 -5.10
N GLY A 273 -17.91 0.82 -4.89
CA GLY A 273 -18.96 1.65 -4.28
C GLY A 273 -19.00 1.66 -2.76
N GLY A 274 -17.90 1.29 -2.08
CA GLY A 274 -17.65 1.52 -0.65
C GLY A 274 -18.38 0.59 0.33
N ALA A 275 -19.62 0.19 0.04
CA ALA A 275 -20.47 -0.61 0.94
C ALA A 275 -19.96 -2.04 1.20
N ILE A 276 -18.94 -2.49 0.47
CA ILE A 276 -18.40 -3.85 0.58
C ILE A 276 -17.77 -4.16 1.96
N TYR A 277 -17.51 -3.13 2.76
CA TYR A 277 -16.91 -3.24 4.10
C TYR A 277 -17.84 -2.81 5.24
N ASP A 278 -19.13 -2.57 4.99
CA ASP A 278 -20.11 -2.18 6.02
C ASP A 278 -20.14 -3.15 7.22
N GLU A 279 -20.06 -4.46 6.95
CA GLU A 279 -20.01 -5.48 7.99
C GLU A 279 -18.72 -5.42 8.82
N VAL A 280 -17.62 -4.99 8.20
CA VAL A 280 -16.32 -4.80 8.85
C VAL A 280 -16.36 -3.56 9.73
N TRP A 281 -16.92 -2.44 9.25
CA TRP A 281 -17.07 -1.21 10.03
C TRP A 281 -17.85 -1.44 11.33
N ARG A 282 -18.92 -2.24 11.25
CA ARG A 282 -19.72 -2.60 12.43
C ARG A 282 -19.00 -3.58 13.36
N ALA A 283 -18.31 -4.57 12.82
CA ALA A 283 -17.74 -5.66 13.61
C ALA A 283 -16.35 -5.39 14.18
N ALA A 284 -15.47 -4.68 13.47
CA ALA A 284 -14.09 -4.48 13.89
C ALA A 284 -13.99 -3.63 15.16
N ASP A 285 -13.10 -4.04 16.07
CA ASP A 285 -12.75 -3.28 17.27
C ASP A 285 -11.62 -2.28 16.97
N CYS A 286 -10.75 -2.60 16.01
CA CYS A 286 -9.73 -1.69 15.50
C CYS A 286 -9.51 -1.90 14.00
N LEU A 287 -9.41 -0.80 13.26
CA LEU A 287 -9.07 -0.73 11.86
C LEU A 287 -7.67 -0.11 11.76
N ILE A 288 -6.69 -0.88 11.34
CA ILE A 288 -5.32 -0.37 11.16
C ILE A 288 -5.18 0.18 9.75
N ALA A 289 -4.82 1.46 9.66
CA ALA A 289 -4.38 2.11 8.44
C ALA A 289 -2.85 2.17 8.42
N ILE A 290 -2.21 1.65 7.38
CA ILE A 290 -0.74 1.65 7.29
C ILE A 290 -0.13 3.03 6.97
N SER A 291 -0.96 4.03 6.72
CA SER A 291 -0.52 5.38 6.42
C SER A 291 -1.64 6.38 6.69
N ARG A 292 -1.30 7.67 6.73
CA ARG A 292 -2.30 8.75 6.84
C ARG A 292 -3.18 8.77 5.59
N TYR A 293 -2.59 8.56 4.42
CA TYR A 293 -3.32 8.41 3.17
C TYR A 293 -4.38 7.29 3.27
N ASN A 294 -4.00 6.11 3.78
CA ASN A 294 -4.95 5.00 3.98
C ASN A 294 -6.02 5.38 4.99
N ARG A 295 -5.68 6.06 6.10
CA ARG A 295 -6.68 6.54 7.09
C ARG A 295 -7.74 7.39 6.40
N GLU A 296 -7.32 8.36 5.59
CA GLU A 296 -8.24 9.24 4.86
C GLU A 296 -9.13 8.47 3.89
N GLN A 297 -8.60 7.48 3.18
CA GLN A 297 -9.41 6.66 2.29
C GLN A 297 -10.40 5.76 3.06
N LEU A 298 -10.03 5.22 4.23
CA LEU A 298 -10.95 4.47 5.07
C LEU A 298 -12.10 5.33 5.58
N LEU A 299 -11.82 6.59 5.98
CA LEU A 299 -12.86 7.55 6.34
C LEU A 299 -13.83 7.80 5.17
N ARG A 300 -13.30 7.97 3.94
CA ARG A 300 -14.12 8.11 2.72
C ARG A 300 -14.97 6.88 2.42
N LEU A 301 -14.52 5.69 2.82
CA LEU A 301 -15.26 4.43 2.71
C LEU A 301 -16.31 4.22 3.83
N GLY A 302 -16.42 5.15 4.78
CA GLY A 302 -17.43 5.12 5.85
C GLY A 302 -16.95 4.51 7.17
N ALA A 303 -15.66 4.26 7.34
CA ALA A 303 -15.12 3.81 8.62
C ALA A 303 -15.20 4.92 9.69
N GLU A 304 -15.55 4.55 10.93
CA GLU A 304 -15.61 5.48 12.06
C GLU A 304 -14.21 5.91 12.50
N ALA A 305 -13.94 7.22 12.56
CA ALA A 305 -12.61 7.76 12.90
C ALA A 305 -12.01 7.23 14.22
N LYS A 306 -12.85 6.96 15.23
CA LYS A 306 -12.46 6.42 16.54
C LYS A 306 -11.98 4.97 16.50
N LYS A 307 -12.34 4.22 15.46
CA LYS A 307 -11.90 2.82 15.26
C LYS A 307 -10.62 2.73 14.44
N ILE A 308 -10.21 3.82 13.78
CA ILE A 308 -9.04 3.81 12.90
C ILE A 308 -7.79 4.17 13.71
N THR A 309 -6.79 3.30 13.67
CA THR A 309 -5.45 3.54 14.22
C THR A 309 -4.43 3.56 13.08
N GLU A 310 -3.63 4.62 13.00
CA GLU A 310 -2.49 4.64 12.07
C GLU A 310 -1.35 3.81 12.64
N HIS A 311 -1.00 2.72 11.95
CA HIS A 311 0.11 1.85 12.31
C HIS A 311 0.78 1.34 11.02
N PRO A 312 1.91 1.94 10.61
CA PRO A 312 2.57 1.59 9.36
C PRO A 312 3.19 0.20 9.41
N VAL A 313 3.51 -0.35 8.23
CA VAL A 313 4.41 -1.49 8.15
C VAL A 313 5.86 -1.05 8.35
N GLY A 314 6.68 -1.94 8.92
CA GLY A 314 8.07 -1.66 9.26
C GLY A 314 9.07 -2.56 8.57
N ILE A 315 10.32 -2.13 8.57
CA ILE A 315 11.49 -2.89 8.09
C ILE A 315 12.49 -3.11 9.23
N ASP A 316 13.27 -4.19 9.14
CA ASP A 316 14.39 -4.41 10.06
C ASP A 316 15.58 -3.56 9.62
N CYS A 317 15.73 -2.39 10.24
CA CYS A 317 16.79 -1.43 9.91
C CYS A 317 18.21 -2.01 10.10
N ARG A 318 18.38 -3.09 10.87
CA ARG A 318 19.68 -3.75 11.10
C ARG A 318 20.17 -4.51 9.87
N ARG A 319 19.25 -4.98 9.01
CA ARG A 319 19.60 -5.66 7.75
C ARG A 319 20.17 -4.72 6.70
N PHE A 320 19.89 -3.43 6.84
CA PHE A 320 20.30 -2.40 5.91
C PHE A 320 21.48 -1.64 6.50
N ALA A 321 22.70 -2.13 6.27
CA ALA A 321 23.90 -1.45 6.76
C ALA A 321 23.95 -0.02 6.21
N TYR A 322 24.00 0.97 7.11
CA TYR A 322 24.00 2.37 6.72
C TYR A 322 25.31 2.75 6.01
N ARG A 323 25.17 3.48 4.92
CA ARG A 323 26.24 4.12 4.16
C ARG A 323 25.74 5.47 3.65
N ALA A 324 26.47 6.53 3.95
CA ALA A 324 26.19 7.82 3.30
C ALA A 324 26.40 7.70 1.79
N ALA A 325 25.50 8.30 1.00
CA ALA A 325 25.64 8.32 -0.45
C ALA A 325 26.92 9.06 -0.86
N ALA A 326 27.58 8.56 -1.90
CA ALA A 326 28.86 9.10 -2.34
C ALA A 326 28.62 10.32 -3.24
N SER A 327 29.18 11.48 -2.91
CA SER A 327 29.05 12.71 -3.72
C SER A 327 30.11 12.82 -4.82
N GLY A 328 31.19 12.04 -4.76
CA GLY A 328 32.38 12.21 -5.62
C GLY A 328 32.39 11.42 -6.94
N ARG A 329 31.38 10.60 -7.23
CA ARG A 329 31.36 9.81 -8.49
C ARG A 329 30.96 10.67 -9.68
N ARG A 330 31.69 10.51 -10.79
CA ARG A 330 31.33 11.15 -12.08
C ARG A 330 30.04 10.54 -12.65
N THR A 331 29.96 9.22 -12.65
CA THR A 331 28.77 8.45 -13.03
C THR A 331 27.83 8.34 -11.85
N ILE A 332 26.60 8.85 -11.99
CA ILE A 332 25.56 8.75 -10.98
C ILE A 332 24.79 7.44 -11.16
N ARG A 333 24.71 6.63 -10.10
CA ARG A 333 23.97 5.37 -10.11
C ARG A 333 22.59 5.54 -9.50
N LEU A 334 21.56 5.40 -10.32
CA LEU A 334 20.16 5.38 -9.89
C LEU A 334 19.70 3.95 -9.68
N VAL A 335 18.80 3.74 -8.73
CA VAL A 335 18.13 2.45 -8.54
C VAL A 335 16.65 2.62 -8.23
N THR A 336 15.85 1.70 -8.78
CA THR A 336 14.44 1.50 -8.44
C THR A 336 14.21 0.04 -8.10
N VAL A 337 13.47 -0.23 -7.03
CA VAL A 337 13.04 -1.59 -6.65
C VAL A 337 11.52 -1.63 -6.66
N ALA A 338 10.93 -2.28 -7.67
CA ALA A 338 9.48 -2.28 -7.87
C ALA A 338 8.99 -3.41 -8.79
N ARG A 339 7.72 -3.82 -8.63
CA ARG A 339 7.03 -4.64 -9.64
C ARG A 339 6.88 -3.86 -10.95
N LEU A 340 7.06 -4.52 -12.08
CA LEU A 340 6.94 -3.88 -13.40
C LEU A 340 5.47 -3.81 -13.85
N VAL A 341 4.74 -2.90 -13.23
CA VAL A 341 3.32 -2.59 -13.48
C VAL A 341 3.14 -1.08 -13.67
N GLU A 342 2.00 -0.68 -14.23
CA GLU A 342 1.76 0.71 -14.64
C GLU A 342 1.80 1.67 -13.45
N GLU A 343 1.31 1.24 -12.28
CA GLU A 343 1.30 2.05 -11.06
C GLU A 343 2.70 2.46 -10.59
N LYS A 344 3.77 1.80 -11.06
CA LYS A 344 5.16 2.11 -10.70
C LYS A 344 5.83 3.11 -11.64
N GLY A 345 5.17 3.54 -12.71
CA GLY A 345 5.61 4.69 -13.52
C GLY A 345 7.00 4.56 -14.16
N ILE A 346 7.48 3.33 -14.39
CA ILE A 346 8.83 3.11 -14.94
C ILE A 346 9.00 3.76 -16.32
N ALA A 347 7.98 3.75 -17.17
CA ALA A 347 8.00 4.44 -18.46
C ALA A 347 8.29 5.95 -18.32
N ILE A 348 7.71 6.60 -17.31
CA ILE A 348 7.92 8.04 -17.02
C ILE A 348 9.37 8.31 -16.61
N ALA A 349 9.99 7.40 -15.85
CA ALA A 349 11.41 7.49 -15.51
C ALA A 349 12.32 7.36 -16.74
N LEU A 350 11.99 6.46 -17.68
CA LEU A 350 12.75 6.33 -18.93
C LEU A 350 12.64 7.58 -19.79
N GLU A 351 11.44 8.15 -19.92
CA GLU A 351 11.23 9.42 -20.62
C GLU A 351 12.04 10.56 -19.98
N ALA A 352 12.07 10.65 -18.65
CA ALA A 352 12.86 11.64 -17.92
C ALA A 352 14.37 11.49 -18.19
N LEU A 353 14.89 10.25 -18.23
CA LEU A 353 16.30 10.00 -18.58
C LEU A 353 16.61 10.37 -20.03
N ALA A 354 15.68 10.12 -20.96
CA ALA A 354 15.83 10.51 -22.35
C ALA A 354 15.84 12.05 -22.51
N LEU A 355 15.10 12.78 -21.68
CA LEU A 355 15.15 14.25 -21.65
C LEU A 355 16.50 14.75 -21.15
N LEU A 356 17.01 14.22 -20.04
CA LEU A 356 18.34 14.59 -19.50
C LEU A 356 19.47 14.26 -20.47
N GLY A 357 19.36 13.17 -21.23
CA GLY A 357 20.34 12.79 -22.24
C GLY A 357 20.50 13.79 -23.39
N LYS A 358 19.53 14.68 -23.59
CA LYS A 358 19.56 15.74 -24.62
C LYS A 358 20.21 17.04 -24.13
N GLU A 359 20.50 17.16 -22.84
CA GLU A 359 21.17 18.34 -22.28
C GLU A 359 22.65 18.38 -22.67
N ASN A 360 23.26 19.57 -22.63
CA ASN A 360 24.68 19.76 -22.90
C ASN A 360 25.35 20.63 -21.82
N PRO A 361 26.21 20.08 -20.96
CA PRO A 361 26.60 18.66 -20.88
C PRO A 361 25.48 17.80 -20.25
N ALA A 362 25.25 16.61 -20.81
CA ALA A 362 24.35 15.63 -20.20
C ALA A 362 24.99 14.98 -18.97
N PRO A 363 24.25 14.77 -17.86
CA PRO A 363 24.75 14.03 -16.72
C PRO A 363 25.00 12.55 -17.09
N GLU A 364 26.10 11.99 -16.60
CA GLU A 364 26.39 10.56 -16.79
C GLU A 364 25.62 9.73 -15.77
N ILE A 365 24.60 9.02 -16.23
CA ILE A 365 23.68 8.25 -15.39
C ILE A 365 23.67 6.79 -15.80
N GLN A 366 23.75 5.90 -14.81
CA GLN A 366 23.45 4.47 -14.91
C GLN A 366 22.25 4.16 -14.03
N TYR A 367 21.21 3.54 -14.60
CA TYR A 367 19.95 3.28 -13.92
C TYR A 367 19.64 1.79 -13.87
N GLU A 368 19.58 1.26 -12.65
CA GLU A 368 19.20 -0.13 -12.39
C GLU A 368 17.74 -0.22 -11.93
N ILE A 369 16.96 -1.06 -12.62
CA ILE A 369 15.59 -1.37 -12.23
C ILE A 369 15.56 -2.83 -11.78
N VAL A 370 15.30 -3.01 -10.48
CA VAL A 370 15.18 -4.31 -9.82
C VAL A 370 13.70 -4.67 -9.69
N GLY A 371 13.35 -5.86 -10.15
CA GLY A 371 12.00 -6.41 -10.10
C GLY A 371 11.56 -7.01 -11.43
N ASP A 372 10.37 -7.60 -11.42
CA ASP A 372 9.74 -8.20 -12.59
C ASP A 372 8.24 -7.87 -12.62
N GLY A 373 7.58 -8.15 -13.73
CA GLY A 373 6.16 -7.93 -13.90
C GLY A 373 5.71 -7.96 -15.35
N PRO A 374 4.39 -7.87 -15.58
CA PRO A 374 3.78 -8.00 -16.90
C PRO A 374 4.27 -6.95 -17.91
N LEU A 375 4.79 -5.81 -17.46
CA LEU A 375 5.28 -4.76 -18.36
C LEU A 375 6.75 -4.92 -18.77
N ARG A 376 7.48 -5.97 -18.33
CA ARG A 376 8.91 -6.15 -18.62
C ARG A 376 9.25 -5.97 -20.10
N ALA A 377 8.61 -6.75 -20.98
CA ALA A 377 8.88 -6.70 -22.42
C ALA A 377 8.50 -5.36 -23.06
N THR A 378 7.56 -4.62 -22.47
CA THR A 378 7.24 -3.26 -22.92
C THR A 378 8.34 -2.28 -22.51
N ILE A 379 8.81 -2.37 -21.27
CA ILE A 379 9.90 -1.54 -20.74
C ILE A 379 11.21 -1.76 -21.52
N GLU A 380 11.56 -3.01 -21.83
CA GLU A 380 12.75 -3.34 -22.66
C GLU A 380 12.69 -2.68 -24.04
N ARG A 381 11.52 -2.73 -24.70
CA ARG A 381 11.30 -2.04 -25.98
C ARG A 381 11.42 -0.52 -25.85
N THR A 382 10.87 0.06 -24.79
CA THR A 382 10.97 1.50 -24.52
C THR A 382 12.42 1.94 -24.28
N ILE A 383 13.22 1.16 -23.55
CA ILE A 383 14.65 1.42 -23.36
C ILE A 383 15.37 1.51 -24.71
N ALA A 384 15.14 0.52 -25.59
CA ALA A 384 15.75 0.49 -26.92
C ALA A 384 15.29 1.66 -27.80
N GLN A 385 13.98 1.95 -27.81
CA GLN A 385 13.39 3.06 -28.59
C GLN A 385 13.92 4.44 -28.17
N LEU A 386 14.22 4.62 -26.89
CA LEU A 386 14.76 5.85 -26.35
C LEU A 386 16.30 5.93 -26.43
N GLY A 387 16.97 4.90 -26.96
CA GLY A 387 18.43 4.86 -27.04
C GLY A 387 19.11 4.78 -25.67
N LEU A 388 18.47 4.14 -24.69
CA LEU A 388 18.93 4.09 -23.29
C LEU A 388 19.62 2.76 -22.94
N SER A 389 19.86 1.86 -23.90
CA SER A 389 20.38 0.52 -23.67
C SER A 389 21.71 0.47 -22.91
N ASP A 390 22.59 1.46 -23.12
CA ASP A 390 23.90 1.54 -22.45
C ASP A 390 23.83 2.19 -21.05
N ARG A 391 22.65 2.65 -20.65
CA ARG A 391 22.41 3.41 -19.41
C ARG A 391 21.40 2.76 -18.48
N VAL A 392 20.56 1.86 -18.98
CA VAL A 392 19.46 1.27 -18.19
C VAL A 392 19.55 -0.25 -18.20
N ARG A 393 19.56 -0.84 -17.01
CA ARG A 393 19.58 -2.30 -16.80
C ARG A 393 18.34 -2.77 -16.06
N LEU A 394 17.69 -3.81 -16.58
CA LEU A 394 16.66 -4.57 -15.85
C LEU A 394 17.28 -5.81 -15.22
N SER A 395 17.34 -5.85 -13.89
CA SER A 395 18.01 -6.95 -13.16
C SER A 395 17.07 -8.13 -12.86
N GLY A 396 15.78 -8.00 -13.17
CA GLY A 396 14.76 -8.98 -12.81
C GLY A 396 14.48 -9.01 -11.31
N ALA A 397 13.69 -10.00 -10.87
CA ALA A 397 13.44 -10.20 -9.44
C ALA A 397 14.69 -10.74 -8.74
N LEU A 398 15.09 -10.09 -7.63
CA LEU A 398 16.22 -10.48 -6.80
C LEU A 398 15.74 -10.99 -5.44
N SER A 399 16.59 -11.76 -4.75
CA SER A 399 16.43 -12.04 -3.32
C SER A 399 16.59 -10.76 -2.50
N GLN A 400 16.20 -10.79 -1.22
CA GLN A 400 16.36 -9.63 -0.34
C GLN A 400 17.82 -9.17 -0.25
N ASP A 401 18.78 -10.10 -0.18
CA ASP A 401 20.20 -9.76 -0.14
C ASP A 401 20.68 -9.15 -1.46
N GLY A 402 20.13 -9.61 -2.59
CA GLY A 402 20.38 -9.00 -3.91
C GLY A 402 19.79 -7.58 -4.01
N VAL A 403 18.61 -7.34 -3.45
CA VAL A 403 18.02 -6.00 -3.34
C VAL A 403 18.91 -5.08 -2.49
N ILE A 404 19.35 -5.56 -1.32
CA ILE A 404 20.26 -4.81 -0.44
C ILE A 404 21.56 -4.46 -1.20
N ALA A 405 22.16 -5.41 -1.91
CA ALA A 405 23.37 -5.18 -2.68
C ALA A 405 23.18 -4.13 -3.79
N ALA A 406 22.06 -4.19 -4.52
CA ALA A 406 21.72 -3.21 -5.56
C ALA A 406 21.55 -1.80 -4.97
N LEU A 407 20.82 -1.69 -3.85
CA LEU A 407 20.65 -0.42 -3.13
C LEU A 407 21.99 0.10 -2.59
N GLN A 408 22.86 -0.76 -2.04
CA GLN A 408 24.18 -0.36 -1.55
C GLN A 408 25.10 0.17 -2.67
N ALA A 409 24.99 -0.39 -3.87
CA ALA A 409 25.78 -0.01 -5.03
C ALA A 409 25.36 1.33 -5.67
N ALA A 410 24.12 1.77 -5.42
CA ALA A 410 23.53 2.99 -5.97
C ALA A 410 23.93 4.26 -5.19
N ASP A 411 23.66 5.42 -5.78
CA ASP A 411 23.90 6.74 -5.19
C ASP A 411 22.59 7.47 -4.87
N VAL A 412 21.53 7.25 -5.68
CA VAL A 412 20.21 7.85 -5.51
C VAL A 412 19.12 6.81 -5.74
N PHE A 413 18.07 6.83 -4.91
CA PHE A 413 16.88 6.04 -5.13
C PHE A 413 15.83 6.83 -5.93
N LEU A 414 15.26 6.22 -6.96
CA LEU A 414 14.20 6.81 -7.78
C LEU A 414 12.88 6.09 -7.51
N LEU A 415 11.82 6.85 -7.21
CA LEU A 415 10.47 6.31 -7.07
C LEU A 415 9.51 7.07 -8.00
N PRO A 416 9.34 6.63 -9.26
CA PRO A 416 8.54 7.35 -10.25
C PRO A 416 7.05 6.96 -10.20
N SER A 417 6.58 6.39 -9.09
CA SER A 417 5.26 5.76 -8.99
C SER A 417 4.10 6.70 -9.28
N LEU A 418 3.04 6.15 -9.87
CA LEU A 418 1.76 6.84 -10.07
C LEU A 418 0.82 6.63 -8.87
N VAL A 419 0.96 5.50 -8.19
CA VAL A 419 0.13 5.14 -7.03
C VAL A 419 1.00 4.42 -6.00
N GLU A 420 0.93 4.87 -4.74
CA GLU A 420 1.52 4.17 -3.59
C GLU A 420 0.57 4.22 -2.40
N ALA A 421 0.58 3.17 -1.59
CA ALA A 421 -0.07 3.18 -0.27
C ALA A 421 0.95 3.42 0.84
N LEU A 422 2.07 2.68 0.79
CA LEU A 422 3.25 2.83 1.63
C LEU A 422 4.45 2.11 0.96
N PRO A 423 5.38 2.84 0.30
CA PRO A 423 6.45 2.23 -0.48
C PRO A 423 7.57 1.70 0.43
N VAL A 424 7.58 0.39 0.69
CA VAL A 424 8.62 -0.26 1.52
C VAL A 424 10.01 -0.09 0.91
N SER A 425 10.17 -0.18 -0.42
CA SER A 425 11.47 -0.01 -1.08
C SER A 425 12.09 1.37 -0.85
N LEU A 426 11.28 2.41 -0.65
CA LEU A 426 11.76 3.74 -0.27
C LEU A 426 12.28 3.76 1.18
N MET A 427 11.65 3.00 2.08
CA MET A 427 12.15 2.83 3.45
C MET A 427 13.48 2.08 3.44
N GLU A 428 13.60 1.00 2.66
CA GLU A 428 14.83 0.23 2.51
C GLU A 428 15.98 1.09 1.95
N ALA A 429 15.69 1.92 0.95
CA ALA A 429 16.64 2.87 0.39
C ALA A 429 17.12 3.91 1.42
N HIS A 430 16.19 4.52 2.16
CA HIS A 430 16.54 5.45 3.23
C HIS A 430 17.26 4.76 4.40
N ALA A 431 16.93 3.50 4.71
CA ALA A 431 17.66 2.73 5.70
C ALA A 431 19.11 2.50 5.24
N ILE A 432 19.37 2.18 3.98
CA ILE A 432 20.76 2.11 3.49
C ILE A 432 21.44 3.47 3.52
N GLY A 433 20.68 4.57 3.39
CA GLY A 433 21.20 5.92 3.37
C GLY A 433 21.26 6.51 1.97
N LEU A 434 20.34 6.15 1.08
CA LEU A 434 20.20 6.81 -0.21
C LEU A 434 19.31 8.07 -0.07
N PRO A 435 19.72 9.23 -0.62
CA PRO A 435 18.78 10.30 -0.94
C PRO A 435 17.78 9.79 -1.99
N ALA A 436 16.56 10.31 -1.96
CA ALA A 436 15.50 9.88 -2.85
C ALA A 436 14.98 11.02 -3.73
N LEU A 437 14.66 10.70 -4.99
CA LEU A 437 13.74 11.47 -5.79
C LEU A 437 12.46 10.65 -5.96
N ALA A 438 11.34 11.18 -5.51
CA ALA A 438 10.08 10.44 -5.52
C ALA A 438 8.91 11.30 -6.00
N THR A 439 7.88 10.65 -6.53
CA THR A 439 6.63 11.32 -6.90
C THR A 439 5.73 11.54 -5.69
N ARG A 440 4.99 12.65 -5.67
CA ARG A 440 4.07 13.01 -4.58
C ARG A 440 2.76 12.23 -4.68
N VAL A 441 2.79 10.96 -4.27
CA VAL A 441 1.63 10.06 -4.28
C VAL A 441 1.49 9.34 -2.95
N GLY A 442 0.23 9.09 -2.55
CA GLY A 442 -0.07 8.30 -1.36
C GLY A 442 0.61 8.81 -0.11
N SER A 443 1.45 7.98 0.50
CA SER A 443 2.20 8.29 1.72
C SER A 443 3.68 8.58 1.48
N VAL A 444 4.11 8.81 0.23
CA VAL A 444 5.52 9.09 -0.09
C VAL A 444 6.06 10.27 0.73
N GLU A 445 5.27 11.34 0.89
CA GLU A 445 5.63 12.53 1.69
C GLU A 445 5.70 12.27 3.20
N GLN A 446 5.18 11.13 3.68
CA GLN A 446 5.38 10.71 5.07
C GLN A 446 6.77 10.08 5.26
N ILE A 447 7.37 9.53 4.20
CA ILE A 447 8.70 8.89 4.25
C ILE A 447 9.78 9.88 3.81
N VAL A 448 9.56 10.63 2.73
CA VAL A 448 10.51 11.62 2.20
C VAL A 448 10.19 12.99 2.77
N GLN A 449 11.15 13.55 3.51
CA GLN A 449 11.11 14.94 3.94
C GLN A 449 11.68 15.80 2.81
N GLU A 450 10.80 16.56 2.15
CA GLU A 450 11.17 17.39 1.00
C GLU A 450 12.31 18.36 1.34
N ASN A 451 13.32 18.40 0.46
CA ASN A 451 14.58 19.15 0.63
C ASN A 451 15.47 18.72 1.80
N VAL A 452 15.05 17.71 2.58
CA VAL A 452 15.75 17.27 3.80
C VAL A 452 16.28 15.84 3.65
N SER A 453 15.47 14.88 3.20
CA SER A 453 15.91 13.50 2.90
C SER A 453 15.83 13.16 1.41
N GLY A 454 15.24 14.04 0.60
CA GLY A 454 15.06 13.85 -0.82
C GLY A 454 14.22 14.95 -1.45
N LEU A 455 13.89 14.79 -2.73
CA LEU A 455 13.02 15.70 -3.49
C LEU A 455 11.71 15.02 -3.87
N LEU A 456 10.66 15.83 -3.97
CA LEU A 456 9.33 15.39 -4.39
C LEU A 456 8.91 16.11 -5.67
N VAL A 457 8.34 15.36 -6.61
CA VAL A 457 7.84 15.90 -7.88
C VAL A 457 6.41 15.42 -8.17
N PRO A 458 5.63 16.09 -9.04
CA PRO A 458 4.34 15.57 -9.47
C PRO A 458 4.47 14.18 -10.14
N ALA A 459 3.48 13.32 -9.93
CA ALA A 459 3.42 12.02 -10.62
C ALA A 459 3.02 12.17 -12.09
N GLY A 460 3.52 11.27 -12.93
CA GLY A 460 3.17 11.23 -14.35
C GLY A 460 3.80 12.34 -15.20
N ASP A 461 4.71 13.14 -14.63
CA ASP A 461 5.40 14.23 -15.33
C ASP A 461 6.89 13.92 -15.50
N ALA A 462 7.26 13.44 -16.69
CA ALA A 462 8.63 13.10 -17.03
C ALA A 462 9.56 14.33 -17.02
N ALA A 463 9.05 15.52 -17.38
CA ALA A 463 9.85 16.74 -17.38
C ALA A 463 10.13 17.21 -15.95
N ALA A 464 9.14 17.17 -15.07
CA ALA A 464 9.34 17.46 -13.65
C ALA A 464 10.31 16.46 -13.00
N LEU A 465 10.22 15.18 -13.35
CA LEU A 465 11.13 14.15 -12.86
C LEU A 465 12.58 14.38 -13.35
N ALA A 466 12.77 14.76 -14.62
CA ALA A 466 14.07 15.15 -15.16
C ALA A 466 14.66 16.37 -14.43
N VAL A 467 13.84 17.42 -14.23
CA VAL A 467 14.25 18.61 -13.48
C VAL A 467 14.62 18.26 -12.04
N GLY A 468 13.84 17.40 -11.38
CA GLY A 468 14.12 16.93 -10.02
C GLY A 468 15.42 16.14 -9.93
N LEU A 469 15.72 15.26 -10.89
CA LEU A 469 16.99 14.55 -10.98
C LEU A 469 18.16 15.53 -11.13
N ARG A 470 18.03 16.50 -12.04
CA ARG A 470 19.05 17.53 -12.25
C ARG A 470 19.31 18.35 -10.98
N GLN A 471 18.26 18.77 -10.29
CA GLN A 471 18.35 19.50 -9.03
C GLN A 471 19.03 18.67 -7.94
N LEU A 472 18.66 17.39 -7.82
CA LEU A 472 19.25 16.50 -6.82
C LEU A 472 20.75 16.24 -7.10
N ILE A 473 21.12 16.06 -8.38
CA ILE A 473 22.52 15.89 -8.81
C ILE A 473 23.33 17.17 -8.56
N ALA A 474 22.76 18.35 -8.81
CA ALA A 474 23.41 19.63 -8.52
C ALA A 474 23.69 19.83 -7.02
N ARG A 475 22.91 19.18 -6.16
CA ARG A 475 23.01 19.20 -4.69
C ARG A 475 23.77 17.99 -4.13
N ARG A 476 24.64 17.35 -4.92
CA ARG A 476 25.35 16.12 -4.49
C ARG A 476 26.16 16.28 -3.20
N GLU A 477 26.64 17.49 -2.90
CA GLU A 477 27.35 17.77 -1.64
C GLU A 477 26.44 17.65 -0.41
N GLU A 478 25.12 17.78 -0.58
CA GLU A 478 24.12 17.64 0.48
C GLU A 478 23.67 16.18 0.67
N TRP A 479 24.04 15.26 -0.23
CA TRP A 479 23.60 13.87 -0.17
C TRP A 479 23.93 13.20 1.17
N PRO A 480 25.12 13.36 1.79
CA PRO A 480 25.39 12.78 3.10
C PRO A 480 24.41 13.23 4.19
N ASP A 481 23.98 14.50 4.17
CA ASP A 481 22.97 15.01 5.09
C ASP A 481 21.58 14.45 4.80
N MET A 482 21.21 14.39 3.52
CA MET A 482 19.96 13.76 3.09
C MET A 482 19.89 12.28 3.47
N SER A 483 20.99 11.54 3.27
CA SER A 483 21.16 10.15 3.69
C SER A 483 20.93 9.98 5.19
N ARG A 484 21.55 10.83 6.01
CA ARG A 484 21.38 10.79 7.47
C ARG A 484 19.94 11.11 7.88
N ALA A 485 19.30 12.08 7.23
CA ALA A 485 17.92 12.45 7.53
C ALA A 485 16.93 11.34 7.16
N GLY A 486 17.08 10.75 5.97
CA GLY A 486 16.27 9.60 5.53
C GLY A 486 16.41 8.41 6.47
N ARG A 487 17.65 8.04 6.84
CA ARG A 487 17.92 6.97 7.80
C ARG A 487 17.22 7.21 9.13
N ARG A 488 17.41 8.41 9.74
CA ARG A 488 16.78 8.76 11.02
C ARG A 488 15.25 8.71 10.94
N ARG A 489 14.66 9.17 9.83
CA ARG A 489 13.21 9.13 9.61
C ARG A 489 12.69 7.70 9.67
N VAL A 490 13.37 6.78 8.98
CA VAL A 490 13.05 5.35 8.94
C VAL A 490 13.21 4.70 10.32
N GLU A 491 14.36 4.85 10.97
CA GLU A 491 14.61 4.27 12.30
C GLU A 491 13.60 4.77 13.36
N THR A 492 13.15 6.02 13.24
CA THR A 492 12.25 6.61 14.22
C THR A 492 10.80 6.11 14.04
N HIS A 493 10.34 5.96 12.79
CA HIS A 493 8.91 5.79 12.48
C HIS A 493 8.54 4.45 11.82
N TYR A 494 9.52 3.75 11.25
CA TYR A 494 9.33 2.59 10.39
C TYR A 494 10.24 1.41 10.79
N ASP A 495 10.92 1.52 11.93
CA ASP A 495 11.65 0.39 12.51
C ASP A 495 10.67 -0.67 13.02
N ILE A 496 10.88 -1.90 12.58
CA ILE A 496 9.97 -3.01 12.83
C ILE A 496 9.89 -3.41 14.31
N ASP A 497 10.99 -3.31 15.06
CA ASP A 497 10.98 -3.68 16.48
C ASP A 497 10.09 -2.70 17.25
N ARG A 498 10.27 -1.39 17.04
CA ARG A 498 9.41 -0.36 17.64
C ARG A 498 7.94 -0.50 17.23
N LEU A 499 7.69 -0.80 15.95
CA LEU A 499 6.33 -0.98 15.47
C LEU A 499 5.68 -2.23 16.08
N ASN A 500 6.40 -3.32 16.27
CA ASN A 500 5.85 -4.51 16.91
C ASN A 500 5.51 -4.28 18.39
N ASP A 501 6.28 -3.47 19.13
CA ASP A 501 5.89 -3.03 20.48
C ASP A 501 4.57 -2.26 20.44
N ARG A 502 4.45 -1.32 19.51
CA ARG A 502 3.23 -0.54 19.31
C ARG A 502 2.03 -1.41 18.88
N LEU A 503 2.25 -2.46 18.09
CA LEU A 503 1.20 -3.40 17.71
C LEU A 503 0.67 -4.16 18.93
N VAL A 504 1.57 -4.58 19.83
CA VAL A 504 1.18 -5.19 21.11
C VAL A 504 0.38 -4.21 21.97
N GLU A 505 0.76 -2.94 22.03
CA GLU A 505 -0.01 -1.91 22.72
C GLU A 505 -1.41 -1.72 22.13
N ILE A 506 -1.53 -1.72 20.80
CA ILE A 506 -2.84 -1.67 20.11
C ILE A 506 -3.71 -2.85 20.54
N TYR A 507 -3.16 -4.06 20.57
CA TYR A 507 -3.90 -5.24 21.04
C TYR A 507 -4.34 -5.12 22.49
N ARG A 508 -3.48 -4.61 23.38
CA ARG A 508 -3.84 -4.38 24.78
C ARG A 508 -5.01 -3.38 24.92
N HIS A 509 -5.00 -2.30 24.15
CA HIS A 509 -6.12 -1.35 24.12
C HIS A 509 -7.41 -2.00 23.60
N VAL A 510 -7.32 -2.80 22.54
CA VAL A 510 -8.48 -3.53 21.99
C VAL A 510 -9.05 -4.54 22.99
N LEU A 511 -8.20 -5.20 23.79
CA LEU A 511 -8.61 -6.14 24.82
C LEU A 511 -9.24 -5.45 26.04
N ALA A 512 -8.84 -4.21 26.35
CA ALA A 512 -9.33 -3.44 27.49
C ALA A 512 -10.66 -2.72 27.23
N ALA A 513 -10.93 -2.32 25.98
CA ALA A 513 -12.23 -1.80 25.53
C ALA A 513 -13.32 -2.89 25.52
#